data_AF-I8ILE5-F1
#
_entry.id   AF-I8ILE5-F1
#
_cell.length_a   1.000
_cell.length_b   1.000
_cell.length_c   1.000
_cell.angle_alpha   90.00
_cell.angle_beta   90.00
_cell.angle_gamma   90.00
#
_symmetry.space_group_name_H-M   'P 1'
#
loop_
_entity.id
_entity.type
_entity.pdbx_description
1 polymer ?
#
loop_
_entity_poly.entity_id
_entity_poly.type
_entity_poly.pdbx_seq_one_letter_code
_entity_poly.pdbx_strand_id
1 'polypeptide(L)'
;MGNHHSRVRSYSGSRNRSSTASMYDRHHDRRRQVTTNMHAKSAPVQAGNPDLWSPPPYTPQQPSNASAPRASSSGDSPYSFLREFDTVFLVDDSGSMRGSRWNEAADAIAAIAPVCTAHDQDGIDIYFLNYQHGGTDPKTGAYTNIKTADDVREIFYGVEPQGATPAGRRLRQILDPYLRRVEAIAAKGKDPSETVKPLNVITITDGVFTDDAESVIINAAKRLDKCNATPWQVGLQFFQIGDDKHAQEYLQMLDDDLGHKSKNEGMRDIVDTVPWRGDKGQTLSADGILKCVLGAVNRKYDKCNAFR
;
A
#
# COMPACT_ATOMS: atom_id res chain seq x y z
N MET A 1 -33.40 58.84 -12.62
CA MET A 1 -33.60 59.47 -11.29
C MET A 1 -32.56 58.85 -10.38
N GLY A 2 -31.38 59.44 -10.21
CA GLY A 2 -31.15 60.73 -9.58
C GLY A 2 -30.92 60.48 -8.09
N ASN A 3 -29.66 60.33 -7.69
CA ASN A 3 -28.95 61.22 -6.74
C ASN A 3 -29.20 60.86 -5.26
N HIS A 4 -28.27 60.95 -4.30
CA HIS A 4 -26.96 61.58 -4.25
C HIS A 4 -26.30 61.26 -2.89
N HIS A 5 -24.96 61.26 -2.86
CA HIS A 5 -24.08 61.83 -1.81
C HIS A 5 -24.05 61.18 -0.40
N SER A 6 -22.95 61.12 0.35
CA SER A 6 -21.56 61.61 0.27
C SER A 6 -20.82 61.02 1.50
N ARG A 7 -19.60 60.47 1.37
CA ARG A 7 -18.29 61.17 1.51
C ARG A 7 -18.06 61.63 2.98
N VAL A 8 -17.01 61.24 3.69
CA VAL A 8 -15.64 61.82 3.62
C VAL A 8 -14.79 61.28 4.79
N ARG A 9 -13.59 60.74 4.45
CA ARG A 9 -12.22 60.96 5.03
C ARG A 9 -12.01 60.76 6.55
N SER A 10 -10.84 60.44 7.12
CA SER A 10 -9.41 60.24 6.77
C SER A 10 -8.69 60.18 8.16
N TYR A 11 -7.45 59.76 8.40
CA TYR A 11 -6.19 60.11 7.75
C TYR A 11 -5.05 59.39 8.51
N SER A 12 -3.96 59.11 7.78
CA SER A 12 -2.52 59.12 8.17
C SER A 12 -2.07 58.21 9.32
N GLY A 13 -1.03 57.39 9.18
CA GLY A 13 0.26 57.56 8.47
C GLY A 13 1.34 57.04 9.45
N SER A 14 2.60 56.74 9.13
CA SER A 14 3.42 56.82 7.92
C SER A 14 4.87 56.44 8.32
N ARG A 15 5.61 55.76 7.43
CA ARG A 15 7.11 55.79 7.26
C ARG A 15 7.98 55.11 8.35
N ASN A 16 9.18 54.55 8.13
CA ASN A 16 10.28 54.69 7.15
C ASN A 16 11.09 53.35 7.15
N ARG A 17 11.58 52.77 6.04
CA ARG A 17 12.82 53.02 5.24
C ARG A 17 14.19 52.98 5.96
N SER A 18 15.09 52.10 5.50
CA SER A 18 16.49 52.29 4.99
C SER A 18 17.35 51.03 5.25
N SER A 19 17.84 50.27 4.24
CA SER A 19 19.07 50.45 3.45
C SER A 19 20.39 50.24 4.21
N THR A 20 21.16 49.20 3.85
CA THR A 20 22.63 49.23 3.72
C THR A 20 23.13 48.17 2.73
N ALA A 21 24.08 48.57 1.89
CA ALA A 21 24.86 47.74 0.98
C ALA A 21 26.34 47.76 1.40
N SER A 22 27.11 46.79 0.88
CA SER A 22 28.52 46.90 0.43
C SER A 22 29.66 46.23 1.24
N MET A 23 30.43 45.45 0.47
CA MET A 23 31.89 45.25 0.46
C MET A 23 32.60 44.47 1.57
N TYR A 24 33.07 43.27 1.22
CA TYR A 24 34.44 42.74 1.28
C TYR A 24 34.45 41.50 0.35
N ASP A 25 35.48 41.05 -0.36
CA ASP A 25 36.74 41.57 -0.87
C ASP A 25 37.18 40.54 -1.94
N ARG A 26 37.97 40.98 -2.91
CA ARG A 26 38.35 40.28 -4.13
C ARG A 26 39.79 39.77 -3.98
N HIS A 27 40.05 38.46 -4.06
CA HIS A 27 41.42 37.97 -4.33
C HIS A 27 41.46 36.68 -5.18
N HIS A 28 42.15 36.84 -6.32
CA HIS A 28 43.01 35.93 -7.10
C HIS A 28 42.70 34.42 -7.14
N ASP A 29 42.39 33.84 -8.30
CA ASP A 29 43.32 33.54 -9.41
C ASP A 29 44.42 32.53 -9.03
N ARG A 30 44.20 31.23 -9.31
CA ARG A 30 45.16 30.41 -10.07
C ARG A 30 44.69 28.99 -10.32
N ARG A 31 44.39 28.76 -11.60
CA ARG A 31 44.52 27.50 -12.32
C ARG A 31 45.94 26.95 -12.16
N ARG A 32 46.11 25.72 -11.66
CA ARG A 32 47.28 24.88 -11.93
C ARG A 32 46.86 23.43 -12.15
N GLN A 33 46.70 23.11 -13.44
CA GLN A 33 46.98 21.77 -13.96
C GLN A 33 48.43 21.43 -13.63
N VAL A 34 48.66 20.26 -13.05
CA VAL A 34 49.98 19.62 -13.06
C VAL A 34 49.83 18.33 -13.84
N THR A 35 50.24 18.43 -15.10
CA THR A 35 50.72 17.33 -15.92
C THR A 35 52.11 16.95 -15.46
N THR A 36 52.36 15.68 -15.15
CA THR A 36 53.69 15.09 -15.34
C THR A 36 53.53 13.69 -15.89
N ASN A 37 53.94 13.57 -17.14
CA ASN A 37 54.08 12.35 -17.90
C ASN A 37 55.53 11.84 -17.74
N MET A 38 55.76 10.62 -18.22
CA MET A 38 57.05 9.97 -18.51
C MET A 38 57.71 9.23 -17.32
N HIS A 39 58.21 8.00 -17.41
CA HIS A 39 58.97 7.36 -18.49
C HIS A 39 58.99 5.83 -18.27
N ALA A 40 58.81 5.07 -19.34
CA ALA A 40 59.12 3.65 -19.39
C ALA A 40 60.65 3.42 -19.49
N LYS A 41 61.16 2.43 -18.75
CA LYS A 41 62.42 1.74 -19.05
C LYS A 41 62.22 0.25 -18.82
N SER A 42 62.43 -0.52 -19.88
CA SER A 42 62.35 -1.98 -19.93
C SER A 42 63.76 -2.56 -19.99
N ALA A 43 64.06 -3.58 -19.17
CA ALA A 43 65.10 -4.59 -19.42
C ALA A 43 64.96 -5.78 -18.43
N PRO A 44 65.47 -6.98 -18.77
CA PRO A 44 64.73 -8.23 -18.65
C PRO A 44 65.23 -9.14 -17.51
N VAL A 45 64.37 -9.98 -16.92
CA VAL A 45 64.81 -11.12 -16.09
C VAL A 45 63.90 -12.33 -16.28
N GLN A 46 64.57 -13.48 -16.34
CA GLN A 46 64.16 -14.83 -16.67
C GLN A 46 63.11 -15.45 -15.73
N ALA A 47 62.41 -16.42 -16.30
CA ALA A 47 61.36 -17.23 -15.68
C ALA A 47 61.87 -18.10 -14.52
N GLY A 48 61.12 -18.09 -13.41
CA GLY A 48 61.26 -19.03 -12.30
C GLY A 48 60.04 -18.97 -11.38
N ASN A 49 59.19 -19.99 -11.48
CA ASN A 49 58.09 -20.44 -10.60
C ASN A 49 57.06 -19.39 -10.06
N PRO A 50 55.78 -19.42 -10.51
CA PRO A 50 54.74 -18.55 -9.98
C PRO A 50 54.07 -19.10 -8.70
N ASP A 51 53.92 -18.22 -7.72
CA ASP A 51 53.18 -18.41 -6.48
C ASP A 51 51.73 -18.89 -6.68
N LEU A 52 51.27 -19.76 -5.78
CA LEU A 52 49.99 -20.48 -5.80
C LEU A 52 48.74 -19.60 -5.60
N TRP A 53 48.84 -18.26 -5.63
CA TRP A 53 47.74 -17.35 -5.28
C TRP A 53 47.54 -16.14 -6.22
N SER A 54 48.04 -16.19 -7.45
CA SER A 54 47.71 -15.16 -8.45
C SER A 54 46.54 -15.59 -9.35
N PRO A 55 45.49 -14.77 -9.55
CA PRO A 55 44.43 -15.07 -10.51
C PRO A 55 44.96 -14.99 -11.96
N PRO A 56 44.48 -15.83 -12.89
CA PRO A 56 44.97 -15.86 -14.26
C PRO A 56 44.58 -14.58 -15.05
N PRO A 57 45.36 -14.17 -16.06
CA PRO A 57 45.01 -13.04 -16.92
C PRO A 57 43.77 -13.34 -17.76
N TYR A 58 42.78 -12.42 -17.72
CA TYR A 58 41.55 -12.51 -18.49
C TYR A 58 41.82 -12.34 -20.00
N THR A 59 41.44 -13.35 -20.79
CA THR A 59 41.29 -13.24 -22.26
C THR A 59 39.80 -13.19 -22.58
N PRO A 60 39.28 -12.17 -23.28
CA PRO A 60 37.85 -12.09 -23.60
C PRO A 60 37.49 -13.10 -24.70
N GLN A 61 36.70 -14.12 -24.38
CA GLN A 61 36.08 -15.05 -25.34
C GLN A 61 34.63 -14.64 -25.66
N GLN A 62 34.31 -14.58 -26.96
CA GLN A 62 32.96 -14.40 -27.50
C GLN A 62 31.99 -15.49 -27.01
N PRO A 63 30.68 -15.18 -26.90
CA PRO A 63 29.70 -16.09 -26.30
C PRO A 63 29.31 -17.22 -27.25
N SER A 64 29.81 -18.43 -26.99
CA SER A 64 29.27 -19.67 -27.56
C SER A 64 28.20 -20.25 -26.63
N ASN A 65 27.00 -20.44 -27.18
CA ASN A 65 25.79 -21.04 -26.61
C ASN A 65 26.06 -22.10 -25.53
N ALA A 66 25.96 -21.71 -24.27
CA ALA A 66 25.74 -22.62 -23.16
C ALA A 66 24.24 -22.68 -22.90
N SER A 67 23.69 -23.90 -22.95
CA SER A 67 22.31 -24.20 -22.56
C SER A 67 22.02 -23.59 -21.19
N ALA A 68 21.17 -22.56 -21.19
CA ALA A 68 20.69 -21.95 -19.95
C ALA A 68 20.14 -23.05 -19.03
N PRO A 69 20.34 -22.95 -17.70
CA PRO A 69 19.62 -23.81 -16.79
C PRO A 69 18.15 -23.60 -17.13
N ARG A 70 17.45 -24.68 -17.50
CA ARG A 70 16.00 -24.66 -17.64
C ARG A 70 15.47 -24.10 -16.34
N ALA A 71 15.08 -22.82 -16.36
CA ALA A 71 14.20 -22.27 -15.38
C ALA A 71 13.03 -23.24 -15.35
N SER A 72 12.84 -23.92 -14.22
CA SER A 72 11.62 -24.64 -13.96
C SER A 72 10.50 -23.61 -14.06
N SER A 73 9.88 -23.54 -15.22
CA SER A 73 8.60 -22.91 -15.42
C SER A 73 7.54 -23.78 -14.72
N SER A 74 7.62 -23.85 -13.40
CA SER A 74 6.42 -24.03 -12.60
C SER A 74 5.66 -22.72 -12.75
N GLY A 75 4.71 -22.71 -13.66
CA GLY A 75 4.02 -21.52 -14.17
C GLY A 75 3.09 -20.81 -13.20
N ASP A 76 3.34 -20.88 -11.90
CA ASP A 76 2.61 -20.12 -10.88
C ASP A 76 3.61 -19.39 -9.99
N SER A 77 3.74 -18.08 -10.20
CA SER A 77 4.24 -17.18 -9.16
C SER A 77 3.42 -17.44 -7.89
N PRO A 78 3.99 -17.42 -6.67
CA PRO A 78 3.22 -17.53 -5.43
C PRO A 78 2.18 -16.41 -5.28
N TYR A 79 2.16 -15.43 -6.19
CA TYR A 79 1.25 -14.30 -6.27
C TYR A 79 0.24 -14.42 -7.42
N SER A 80 0.21 -15.53 -8.18
CA SER A 80 -0.69 -15.70 -9.33
C SER A 80 -2.17 -15.61 -8.95
N PHE A 81 -2.51 -15.98 -7.72
CA PHE A 81 -3.86 -15.88 -7.18
C PHE A 81 -4.35 -14.45 -6.95
N LEU A 82 -3.46 -13.45 -6.91
CA LEU A 82 -3.88 -12.03 -6.79
C LEU A 82 -4.76 -11.60 -7.97
N ARG A 83 -4.67 -12.33 -9.10
CA ARG A 83 -5.56 -12.17 -10.26
C ARG A 83 -7.02 -12.49 -9.99
N GLU A 84 -7.30 -13.28 -8.97
CA GLU A 84 -8.64 -13.80 -8.70
C GLU A 84 -9.46 -12.92 -7.76
N PHE A 85 -8.85 -11.87 -7.19
CA PHE A 85 -9.48 -11.01 -6.19
C PHE A 85 -9.34 -9.54 -6.58
N ASP A 86 -10.40 -8.77 -6.37
CA ASP A 86 -10.29 -7.31 -6.33
C ASP A 86 -9.67 -6.91 -5.00
N THR A 87 -8.55 -6.19 -5.04
CA THR A 87 -7.83 -5.75 -3.83
C THR A 87 -8.15 -4.29 -3.54
N VAL A 88 -8.76 -4.04 -2.38
CA VAL A 88 -9.13 -2.72 -1.90
C VAL A 88 -8.32 -2.39 -0.64
N PHE A 89 -7.63 -1.26 -0.64
CA PHE A 89 -7.07 -0.67 0.58
C PHE A 89 -8.06 0.34 1.17
N LEU A 90 -8.47 0.10 2.41
CA LEU A 90 -9.25 1.03 3.21
C LEU A 90 -8.33 1.73 4.20
N VAL A 91 -7.92 2.95 3.87
CA VAL A 91 -6.88 3.67 4.62
C VAL A 91 -7.52 4.62 5.62
N ASP A 92 -7.11 4.51 6.88
CA ASP A 92 -7.41 5.50 7.91
C ASP A 92 -6.70 6.82 7.59
N ASP A 93 -7.49 7.85 7.30
CA ASP A 93 -7.06 9.25 7.15
C ASP A 93 -7.53 10.10 8.33
N SER A 94 -7.72 9.52 9.51
CA SER A 94 -8.07 10.24 10.74
C SER A 94 -6.94 11.16 11.22
N GLY A 95 -7.25 12.03 12.19
CA GLY A 95 -6.25 12.96 12.74
C GLY A 95 -5.03 12.30 13.40
N SER A 96 -5.18 11.07 13.94
CA SER A 96 -4.08 10.33 14.59
C SER A 96 -3.00 9.89 13.61
N MET A 97 -3.36 9.67 12.35
CA MET A 97 -2.46 9.20 11.31
C MET A 97 -1.43 10.25 10.86
N ARG A 98 -1.58 11.52 11.24
CA ARG A 98 -0.67 12.61 10.79
C ARG A 98 0.80 12.31 11.04
N GLY A 99 1.65 12.62 10.07
CA GLY A 99 3.10 12.50 10.20
C GLY A 99 3.61 11.14 9.76
N SER A 100 4.40 10.46 10.61
CA SER A 100 5.10 9.24 10.22
C SER A 100 4.16 8.09 9.87
N ARG A 101 3.03 7.96 10.57
CA ARG A 101 2.05 6.88 10.33
C ARG A 101 1.41 6.98 8.94
N TRP A 102 1.08 8.20 8.50
CA TRP A 102 0.60 8.48 7.14
C TRP A 102 1.62 8.14 6.07
N ASN A 103 2.87 8.58 6.26
CA ASN A 103 3.95 8.28 5.32
C ASN A 103 4.24 6.79 5.24
N GLU A 104 4.21 6.11 6.39
CA GLU A 104 4.40 4.67 6.50
C GLU A 104 3.29 3.90 5.75
N ALA A 105 2.03 4.31 5.87
CA ALA A 105 0.92 3.76 5.08
C ALA A 105 1.15 3.95 3.57
N ALA A 106 1.57 5.15 3.17
CA ALA A 106 1.84 5.49 1.77
C ALA A 106 2.95 4.60 1.18
N ASP A 107 4.09 4.51 1.86
CA ASP A 107 5.25 3.74 1.43
C ASP A 107 4.92 2.25 1.29
N ALA A 108 4.10 1.75 2.19
CA ALA A 108 3.73 0.35 2.21
C ALA A 108 2.78 -0.06 1.07
N ILE A 109 1.75 0.74 0.82
CA ILE A 109 0.86 0.53 -0.33
C ILE A 109 1.65 0.72 -1.63
N ALA A 110 2.51 1.73 -1.70
CA ALA A 110 3.34 2.00 -2.88
C ALA A 110 4.29 0.83 -3.20
N ALA A 111 4.80 0.13 -2.18
CA ALA A 111 5.64 -1.05 -2.37
C ALA A 111 4.85 -2.26 -2.92
N ILE A 112 3.54 -2.34 -2.65
CA ILE A 112 2.71 -3.50 -2.98
C ILE A 112 1.92 -3.33 -4.27
N ALA A 113 1.58 -2.11 -4.65
CA ALA A 113 0.86 -1.85 -5.90
C ALA A 113 1.52 -2.53 -7.13
N PRO A 114 2.86 -2.51 -7.32
CA PRO A 114 3.50 -3.23 -8.42
C PRO A 114 3.37 -4.75 -8.33
N VAL A 115 3.35 -5.31 -7.11
CA VAL A 115 3.22 -6.76 -6.87
C VAL A 115 1.79 -7.20 -7.19
N CYS A 116 0.78 -6.45 -6.73
CA CYS A 116 -0.61 -6.69 -7.07
C CYS A 116 -0.82 -6.58 -8.59
N THR A 117 -0.25 -5.57 -9.25
CA THR A 117 -0.53 -5.29 -10.68
C THR A 117 0.24 -6.12 -11.69
N ALA A 118 1.36 -6.73 -11.28
CA ALA A 118 2.02 -7.77 -12.08
C ALA A 118 1.08 -8.98 -12.32
N HIS A 119 0.14 -9.16 -11.40
CA HIS A 119 -0.84 -10.22 -11.44
C HIS A 119 -2.19 -9.65 -11.88
N ASP A 120 -2.82 -8.73 -11.17
CA ASP A 120 -4.10 -8.12 -11.55
C ASP A 120 -3.95 -6.98 -12.55
N GLN A 121 -4.54 -7.10 -13.74
CA GLN A 121 -4.48 -6.03 -14.74
C GLN A 121 -5.37 -4.84 -14.39
N ASP A 122 -6.35 -5.00 -13.51
CA ASP A 122 -7.26 -3.91 -13.13
C ASP A 122 -6.57 -2.98 -12.12
N GLY A 123 -5.75 -3.53 -11.23
CA GLY A 123 -4.94 -2.78 -10.26
C GLY A 123 -5.47 -2.89 -8.84
N ILE A 124 -5.18 -1.91 -8.00
CA ILE A 124 -5.74 -1.80 -6.66
C ILE A 124 -6.67 -0.60 -6.57
N ASP A 125 -7.64 -0.66 -5.66
CA ASP A 125 -8.47 0.49 -5.32
C ASP A 125 -8.12 1.00 -3.92
N ILE A 126 -8.10 2.32 -3.73
CA ILE A 126 -7.82 2.98 -2.46
C ILE A 126 -9.04 3.80 -2.04
N TYR A 127 -9.54 3.52 -0.85
CA TYR A 127 -10.61 4.25 -0.17
C TYR A 127 -10.04 4.86 1.10
N PHE A 128 -10.37 6.12 1.38
CA PHE A 128 -10.12 6.72 2.68
C PHE A 128 -11.35 6.67 3.58
N LEU A 129 -11.16 6.68 4.90
CA LEU A 129 -12.27 6.69 5.85
C LEU A 129 -13.10 7.98 5.76
N ASN A 130 -12.44 9.13 5.70
CA ASN A 130 -13.03 10.46 5.77
C ASN A 130 -13.05 11.15 4.39
N TYR A 131 -11.96 11.10 3.64
CA TYR A 131 -11.84 11.78 2.35
C TYR A 131 -12.57 11.05 1.21
N GLN A 132 -13.56 11.70 0.60
CA GLN A 132 -14.41 11.09 -0.45
C GLN A 132 -14.61 11.97 -1.70
N HIS A 133 -13.93 13.12 -1.79
CA HIS A 133 -14.25 14.13 -2.83
C HIS A 133 -13.26 14.18 -4.01
N GLY A 134 -12.10 13.55 -3.89
CA GLY A 134 -11.03 13.62 -4.92
C GLY A 134 -10.75 12.33 -5.67
N GLY A 135 -11.47 11.24 -5.36
CA GLY A 135 -11.29 9.94 -6.01
C GLY A 135 -11.68 9.94 -7.50
N THR A 136 -11.13 8.99 -8.26
CA THR A 136 -11.47 8.76 -9.67
C THR A 136 -12.89 8.22 -9.85
N ASP A 137 -13.47 7.57 -8.83
CA ASP A 137 -14.89 7.25 -8.77
C ASP A 137 -15.65 8.33 -7.98
N PRO A 138 -16.41 9.22 -8.65
CA PRO A 138 -17.13 10.30 -7.98
C PRO A 138 -18.32 9.82 -7.13
N LYS A 139 -18.78 8.57 -7.29
CA LYS A 139 -19.90 8.03 -6.50
C LYS A 139 -19.45 7.53 -5.14
N THR A 140 -18.25 6.96 -5.08
CA THR A 140 -17.72 6.32 -3.87
C THR A 140 -16.60 7.13 -3.23
N GLY A 141 -15.97 8.04 -3.98
CA GLY A 141 -14.77 8.76 -3.58
C GLY A 141 -13.50 7.91 -3.61
N ALA A 142 -13.56 6.74 -4.26
CA ALA A 142 -12.43 5.84 -4.37
C ALA A 142 -11.46 6.27 -5.46
N TYR A 143 -10.17 5.99 -5.24
CA TYR A 143 -9.17 6.00 -6.29
C TYR A 143 -9.05 4.59 -6.84
N THR A 144 -9.42 4.39 -8.10
CA THR A 144 -9.57 3.07 -8.70
C THR A 144 -8.52 2.78 -9.75
N ASN A 145 -8.24 1.49 -9.95
CA ASN A 145 -7.29 0.99 -10.95
C ASN A 145 -5.87 1.55 -10.79
N ILE A 146 -5.42 1.71 -9.55
CA ILE A 146 -4.09 2.23 -9.23
C ILE A 146 -3.04 1.15 -9.48
N LYS A 147 -1.98 1.50 -10.22
CA LYS A 147 -1.01 0.50 -10.69
C LYS A 147 0.41 0.72 -10.23
N THR A 148 0.82 1.98 -10.09
CA THR A 148 2.21 2.32 -9.82
C THR A 148 2.40 2.85 -8.42
N ALA A 149 3.63 2.70 -7.91
CA ALA A 149 4.03 3.28 -6.64
C ALA A 149 3.89 4.82 -6.65
N ASP A 150 4.09 5.46 -7.81
CA ASP A 150 4.01 6.90 -7.94
C ASP A 150 2.56 7.39 -7.91
N ASP A 151 1.62 6.67 -8.53
CA ASP A 151 0.18 6.98 -8.41
C ASP A 151 -0.26 6.96 -6.94
N VAL A 152 0.19 5.96 -6.16
CA VAL A 152 -0.09 5.88 -4.73
C VAL A 152 0.46 7.11 -4.00
N ARG A 153 1.71 7.49 -4.26
CA ARG A 153 2.33 8.66 -3.61
C ARG A 153 1.60 9.96 -3.94
N GLU A 154 1.19 10.15 -5.19
CA GLU A 154 0.41 11.32 -5.61
C GLU A 154 -0.94 11.39 -4.90
N ILE A 155 -1.63 10.26 -4.74
CA ILE A 155 -2.88 10.18 -3.98
C ILE A 155 -2.65 10.60 -2.52
N PHE A 156 -1.62 10.05 -1.87
CA PHE A 156 -1.30 10.37 -0.47
C PHE A 156 -0.80 11.80 -0.27
N TYR A 157 -0.18 12.41 -1.28
CA TYR A 157 0.18 13.82 -1.28
C TYR A 157 -1.05 14.75 -1.35
N GLY A 158 -2.11 14.32 -2.04
CA GLY A 158 -3.35 15.07 -2.21
C GLY A 158 -4.37 14.97 -1.07
N VAL A 159 -4.12 14.10 -0.07
CA VAL A 159 -5.05 13.84 1.04
C VAL A 159 -4.38 14.19 2.38
N GLU A 160 -5.04 15.03 3.17
CA GLU A 160 -4.58 15.39 4.51
C GLU A 160 -5.36 14.61 5.59
N PRO A 161 -4.66 13.92 6.52
CA PRO A 161 -5.34 13.22 7.60
C PRO A 161 -6.07 14.16 8.55
N GLN A 162 -7.34 13.87 8.80
CA GLN A 162 -8.26 14.63 9.65
C GLN A 162 -9.50 13.80 10.04
N GLY A 163 -10.16 14.20 11.12
CA GLY A 163 -11.41 13.60 11.54
C GLY A 163 -11.23 12.35 12.40
N ALA A 164 -12.29 11.55 12.47
CA ALA A 164 -12.40 10.35 13.30
C ALA A 164 -12.03 9.09 12.49
N THR A 165 -12.16 7.91 13.09
CA THR A 165 -11.92 6.60 12.43
C THR A 165 -13.24 5.85 12.20
N PRO A 166 -14.12 6.28 11.28
CA PRO A 166 -15.45 5.66 11.07
C PRO A 166 -15.38 4.43 10.14
N ALA A 167 -14.61 3.41 10.54
CA ALA A 167 -14.36 2.23 9.73
C ALA A 167 -15.63 1.44 9.39
N GLY A 168 -16.56 1.27 10.33
CA GLY A 168 -17.79 0.53 10.11
C GLY A 168 -18.67 1.15 9.02
N ARG A 169 -18.84 2.48 9.07
CA ARG A 169 -19.57 3.25 8.04
C ARG A 169 -18.92 3.08 6.68
N ARG A 170 -17.59 3.21 6.59
CA ARG A 170 -16.89 3.14 5.29
C ARG A 170 -16.89 1.72 4.73
N LEU A 171 -16.70 0.70 5.58
CA LEU A 171 -16.87 -0.70 5.20
C LEU A 171 -18.27 -0.96 4.65
N ARG A 172 -19.33 -0.45 5.29
CA ARG A 172 -20.70 -0.60 4.78
C ARG A 172 -20.86 -0.01 3.37
N GLN A 173 -20.30 1.16 3.13
CA GLN A 173 -20.36 1.83 1.81
C GLN A 173 -19.68 1.01 0.71
N ILE A 174 -18.62 0.27 1.04
CA ILE A 174 -17.90 -0.63 0.11
C ILE A 174 -18.66 -1.95 -0.06
N LEU A 175 -19.05 -2.58 1.06
CA LEU A 175 -19.63 -3.92 1.09
C LEU A 175 -21.06 -3.96 0.57
N ASP A 176 -21.91 -2.97 0.87
CA ASP A 176 -23.32 -3.04 0.48
C ASP A 176 -23.53 -3.12 -1.04
N PRO A 177 -22.93 -2.25 -1.87
CA PRO A 177 -23.04 -2.36 -3.32
C PRO A 177 -22.45 -3.67 -3.86
N TYR A 178 -21.34 -4.15 -3.28
CA TYR A 178 -20.74 -5.42 -3.65
C TYR A 178 -21.67 -6.61 -3.36
N LEU A 179 -22.19 -6.70 -2.13
CA LEU A 179 -23.09 -7.77 -1.71
C LEU A 179 -24.40 -7.77 -2.51
N ARG A 180 -24.93 -6.61 -2.90
CA ARG A 180 -26.10 -6.54 -3.81
C ARG A 180 -25.82 -7.18 -5.18
N ARG A 181 -24.60 -7.04 -5.70
CA ARG A 181 -24.19 -7.73 -6.94
C ARG A 181 -24.14 -9.24 -6.74
N VAL A 182 -23.54 -9.69 -5.64
CA VAL A 182 -23.49 -11.12 -5.26
C VAL A 182 -24.91 -11.70 -5.13
N GLU A 183 -25.78 -11.03 -4.38
CA GLU A 183 -27.19 -11.40 -4.18
C GLU A 183 -27.96 -11.48 -5.49
N ALA A 184 -27.74 -10.53 -6.41
CA ALA A 184 -28.41 -10.51 -7.70
C ALA A 184 -28.00 -11.67 -8.63
N ILE A 185 -26.77 -12.19 -8.49
CA ILE A 185 -26.32 -13.39 -9.22
C ILE A 185 -26.86 -14.66 -8.55
N ALA A 186 -26.78 -14.74 -7.21
CA ALA A 186 -27.32 -15.87 -6.45
C ALA A 186 -28.84 -16.05 -6.67
N ALA A 187 -29.60 -14.95 -6.74
CA ALA A 187 -31.03 -14.98 -7.02
C ALA A 187 -31.37 -15.57 -8.41
N LYS A 188 -30.41 -15.65 -9.33
CA LYS A 188 -30.54 -16.30 -10.64
C LYS A 188 -30.15 -17.78 -10.61
N GLY A 189 -29.85 -18.34 -9.43
CA GLY A 189 -29.42 -19.73 -9.25
C GLY A 189 -27.99 -20.00 -9.75
N LYS A 190 -27.15 -18.97 -9.88
CA LYS A 190 -25.75 -19.08 -10.30
C LYS A 190 -24.81 -18.89 -9.12
N ASP A 191 -23.63 -19.50 -9.19
CA ASP A 191 -22.55 -19.20 -8.25
C ASP A 191 -22.09 -17.74 -8.46
N PRO A 192 -22.17 -16.88 -7.42
CA PRO A 192 -21.72 -15.50 -7.54
C PRO A 192 -20.27 -15.35 -7.99
N SER A 193 -19.38 -16.27 -7.62
CA SER A 193 -17.96 -16.19 -7.92
C SER A 193 -17.63 -16.35 -9.41
N GLU A 194 -18.56 -16.88 -10.21
CA GLU A 194 -18.41 -16.97 -11.67
C GLU A 194 -18.55 -15.61 -12.37
N THR A 195 -19.19 -14.64 -11.72
CA THR A 195 -19.52 -13.34 -12.34
C THR A 195 -19.04 -12.14 -11.52
N VAL A 196 -19.01 -12.28 -10.20
CA VAL A 196 -18.54 -11.26 -9.26
C VAL A 196 -17.21 -11.73 -8.70
N LYS A 197 -16.14 -11.06 -9.12
CA LYS A 197 -14.79 -11.32 -8.63
C LYS A 197 -14.77 -11.18 -7.10
N PRO A 198 -14.23 -12.17 -6.36
CA PRO A 198 -14.02 -12.07 -4.92
C PRO A 198 -13.33 -10.77 -4.49
N LEU A 199 -13.67 -10.27 -3.30
CA LEU A 199 -13.19 -8.98 -2.79
C LEU A 199 -12.30 -9.18 -1.57
N ASN A 200 -11.11 -8.56 -1.58
CA ASN A 200 -10.21 -8.51 -0.43
C ASN A 200 -10.03 -7.06 0.02
N VAL A 201 -10.55 -6.72 1.21
CA VAL A 201 -10.43 -5.36 1.79
C VAL A 201 -9.39 -5.37 2.89
N ILE A 202 -8.30 -4.62 2.71
CA ILE A 202 -7.23 -4.45 3.69
C ILE A 202 -7.37 -3.07 4.30
N THR A 203 -7.82 -3.04 5.55
CA THR A 203 -7.98 -1.83 6.33
C THR A 203 -6.69 -1.50 7.05
N ILE A 204 -6.13 -0.33 6.80
CA ILE A 204 -4.89 0.16 7.41
C ILE A 204 -5.26 1.25 8.41
N THR A 205 -4.95 1.06 9.69
CA THR A 205 -5.37 1.97 10.77
C THR A 205 -4.32 2.04 11.90
N ASP A 206 -4.23 3.17 12.59
CA ASP A 206 -3.40 3.31 13.80
C ASP A 206 -4.21 3.33 15.11
N GLY A 207 -5.53 3.26 15.00
CA GLY A 207 -6.44 3.56 16.10
C GLY A 207 -7.68 2.67 16.17
N VAL A 208 -8.41 2.87 17.26
CA VAL A 208 -9.70 2.24 17.56
C VAL A 208 -10.80 2.82 16.67
N PHE A 209 -11.68 1.97 16.15
CA PHE A 209 -12.81 2.47 15.35
C PHE A 209 -13.78 3.26 16.21
N THR A 210 -14.24 4.37 15.66
CA THR A 210 -15.16 5.30 16.34
C THR A 210 -16.64 4.94 16.14
N ASP A 211 -16.90 3.88 15.38
CA ASP A 211 -18.23 3.35 15.10
C ASP A 211 -18.26 1.82 15.06
N ASP A 212 -19.46 1.28 14.94
CA ASP A 212 -19.71 -0.16 15.00
C ASP A 212 -19.39 -0.85 13.65
N ALA A 213 -18.16 -1.34 13.52
CA ALA A 213 -17.73 -2.18 12.42
C ALA A 213 -18.20 -3.63 12.57
N GLU A 214 -18.27 -4.16 13.79
CA GLU A 214 -18.63 -5.55 14.08
C GLU A 214 -20.00 -5.90 13.48
N SER A 215 -21.03 -5.08 13.72
CA SER A 215 -22.37 -5.31 13.16
C SER A 215 -22.39 -5.30 11.64
N VAL A 216 -21.56 -4.47 11.00
CA VAL A 216 -21.46 -4.39 9.53
C VAL A 216 -20.85 -5.67 8.97
N ILE A 217 -19.80 -6.15 9.61
CA ILE A 217 -19.09 -7.38 9.23
C ILE A 217 -20.01 -8.60 9.41
N ILE A 218 -20.67 -8.72 10.56
CA ILE A 218 -21.63 -9.80 10.84
C ILE A 218 -22.76 -9.80 9.80
N ASN A 219 -23.27 -8.61 9.45
CA ASN A 219 -24.31 -8.49 8.42
C ASN A 219 -23.81 -8.99 7.05
N ALA A 220 -22.60 -8.61 6.66
CA ALA A 220 -21.98 -9.05 5.41
C ALA A 220 -21.81 -10.58 5.37
N ALA A 221 -21.26 -11.17 6.43
CA ALA A 221 -21.10 -12.62 6.54
C ALA A 221 -22.44 -13.36 6.41
N LYS A 222 -23.47 -12.92 7.15
CA LYS A 222 -24.82 -13.51 7.09
C LYS A 222 -25.47 -13.38 5.70
N ARG A 223 -25.21 -12.29 4.97
CA ARG A 223 -25.72 -12.11 3.59
C ARG A 223 -25.03 -13.04 2.60
N LEU A 224 -23.72 -13.23 2.73
CA LEU A 224 -22.97 -14.17 1.90
C LEU A 224 -23.41 -15.62 2.12
N ASP A 225 -23.65 -16.02 3.38
CA ASP A 225 -24.14 -17.37 3.70
C ASP A 225 -25.52 -17.62 3.10
N LYS A 226 -26.43 -16.64 3.14
CA LYS A 226 -27.75 -16.73 2.47
C LYS A 226 -27.65 -16.90 0.96
N CYS A 227 -26.58 -16.41 0.35
CA CYS A 227 -26.33 -16.55 -1.08
C CYS A 227 -25.61 -17.85 -1.44
N ASN A 228 -25.25 -18.68 -0.45
CA ASN A 228 -24.36 -19.83 -0.63
C ASN A 228 -23.08 -19.45 -1.40
N ALA A 229 -22.55 -18.24 -1.15
CA ALA A 229 -21.36 -17.74 -1.83
C ALA A 229 -20.14 -18.58 -1.47
N THR A 230 -19.10 -18.58 -2.31
CA THR A 230 -17.84 -19.26 -1.98
C THR A 230 -17.25 -18.71 -0.66
N PRO A 231 -16.56 -19.53 0.16
CA PRO A 231 -16.05 -19.09 1.46
C PRO A 231 -15.16 -17.84 1.41
N TRP A 232 -14.41 -17.67 0.32
CA TRP A 232 -13.48 -16.56 0.10
C TRP A 232 -14.08 -15.41 -0.74
N GLN A 233 -15.40 -15.37 -0.97
CA GLN A 233 -16.04 -14.30 -1.75
C GLN A 233 -15.75 -12.90 -1.19
N VAL A 234 -15.58 -12.78 0.12
CA VAL A 234 -15.12 -11.55 0.80
C VAL A 234 -14.11 -11.94 1.86
N GLY A 235 -12.94 -11.29 1.84
CA GLY A 235 -11.98 -11.26 2.94
C GLY A 235 -11.82 -9.84 3.45
N LEU A 236 -11.85 -9.66 4.76
CA LEU A 236 -11.56 -8.41 5.44
C LEU A 236 -10.31 -8.59 6.28
N GLN A 237 -9.41 -7.63 6.20
CA GLN A 237 -8.17 -7.67 6.94
C GLN A 237 -7.93 -6.37 7.68
N PHE A 238 -7.52 -6.48 8.94
CA PHE A 238 -7.11 -5.33 9.72
C PHE A 238 -5.60 -5.34 9.90
N PHE A 239 -4.98 -4.28 9.41
CA PHE A 239 -3.55 -4.05 9.48
C PHE A 239 -3.27 -2.80 10.32
N GLN A 240 -2.62 -3.01 11.46
CA GLN A 240 -2.27 -1.92 12.36
C GLN A 240 -1.00 -1.20 11.91
N ILE A 241 -1.01 0.14 11.96
CA ILE A 241 0.18 0.98 11.85
C ILE A 241 0.54 1.56 13.22
N GLY A 242 1.86 1.62 13.49
CA GLY A 242 2.38 2.07 14.76
C GLY A 242 2.25 1.03 15.87
N ASP A 243 2.49 1.47 17.11
CA ASP A 243 2.67 0.63 18.29
C ASP A 243 1.65 0.92 19.41
N ASP A 244 0.50 1.51 19.05
CA ASP A 244 -0.58 1.78 20.00
C ASP A 244 -1.18 0.46 20.53
N LYS A 245 -0.95 0.20 21.81
CA LYS A 245 -1.43 -1.03 22.47
C LYS A 245 -2.94 -1.10 22.56
N HIS A 246 -3.64 0.03 22.71
CA HIS A 246 -5.09 0.02 22.78
C HIS A 246 -5.70 -0.27 21.42
N ALA A 247 -5.13 0.26 20.34
CA ALA A 247 -5.53 -0.12 18.99
C ALA A 247 -5.29 -1.62 18.74
N GLN A 248 -4.14 -2.14 19.19
CA GLN A 248 -3.81 -3.56 19.06
C GLN A 248 -4.81 -4.46 19.80
N GLU A 249 -5.09 -4.16 21.07
CA GLU A 249 -6.04 -4.90 21.90
C GLU A 249 -7.45 -4.85 21.28
N TYR A 250 -7.88 -3.67 20.81
CA TYR A 250 -9.18 -3.51 20.16
C TYR A 250 -9.34 -4.36 18.90
N LEU A 251 -8.34 -4.34 18.00
CA LEU A 251 -8.40 -5.12 16.77
C LEU A 251 -8.35 -6.63 17.05
N GLN A 252 -7.58 -7.07 18.04
CA GLN A 252 -7.56 -8.48 18.45
C GLN A 252 -8.91 -8.90 19.06
N MET A 253 -9.52 -8.07 19.90
CA MET A 253 -10.86 -8.34 20.44
C MET A 253 -11.90 -8.44 19.33
N LEU A 254 -11.87 -7.53 18.35
CA LEU A 254 -12.77 -7.58 17.20
C LEU A 254 -12.62 -8.90 16.42
N ASP A 255 -11.38 -9.34 16.19
CA ASP A 255 -11.08 -10.63 15.52
C ASP A 255 -11.60 -11.83 16.31
N ASP A 256 -11.29 -11.88 17.61
CA ASP A 256 -11.66 -12.98 18.50
C ASP A 256 -13.19 -13.09 18.65
N ASP A 257 -13.89 -11.97 18.80
CA ASP A 257 -15.35 -11.91 18.93
C ASP A 257 -16.02 -12.40 17.64
N LEU A 258 -15.54 -11.96 16.48
CA LEU A 258 -16.03 -12.41 15.17
C LEU A 258 -15.73 -13.89 14.93
N GLY A 259 -14.55 -14.37 15.32
CA GLY A 259 -14.17 -15.78 15.25
C GLY A 259 -15.02 -16.66 16.18
N HIS A 260 -15.33 -16.19 17.37
CA HIS A 260 -16.23 -16.87 18.32
C HIS A 260 -17.65 -16.96 17.77
N LYS A 261 -18.17 -15.87 17.18
CA LYS A 261 -19.47 -15.86 16.50
C LYS A 261 -19.50 -16.78 15.29
N SER A 262 -18.42 -16.85 14.52
CA SER A 262 -18.31 -17.78 13.40
C SER A 262 -18.48 -19.23 13.86
N LYS A 263 -17.79 -19.62 14.94
CA LYS A 263 -17.83 -21.00 15.48
C LYS A 263 -19.17 -21.35 16.13
N ASN A 264 -19.79 -20.42 16.85
CA ASN A 264 -20.95 -20.71 17.69
C ASN A 264 -22.30 -20.36 17.04
N GLU A 265 -22.36 -19.35 16.18
CA GLU A 265 -23.59 -18.95 15.47
C GLU A 265 -23.69 -19.56 14.07
N GLY A 266 -22.71 -20.39 13.66
CA GLY A 266 -22.67 -21.01 12.34
C GLY A 266 -22.49 -20.00 11.20
N MET A 267 -21.90 -18.85 11.50
CA MET A 267 -21.60 -17.79 10.54
C MET A 267 -20.24 -18.06 9.89
N ARG A 268 -20.08 -17.76 8.60
CA ARG A 268 -18.74 -17.82 7.99
C ARG A 268 -17.75 -16.86 8.64
N ASP A 269 -16.49 -17.28 8.68
CA ASP A 269 -15.37 -16.42 9.03
C ASP A 269 -14.87 -15.70 7.77
N ILE A 270 -14.94 -14.37 7.78
CA ILE A 270 -14.47 -13.48 6.70
C ILE A 270 -13.39 -12.50 7.17
N VAL A 271 -13.00 -12.51 8.44
CA VAL A 271 -12.07 -11.53 9.01
C VAL A 271 -10.79 -12.21 9.41
N ASP A 272 -9.67 -11.59 9.09
CA ASP A 272 -8.36 -11.93 9.62
C ASP A 272 -7.69 -10.67 10.14
N THR A 273 -7.08 -10.72 11.31
CA THR A 273 -6.35 -9.59 11.87
C THR A 273 -4.89 -9.94 11.96
N VAL A 274 -4.03 -9.16 11.30
CA VAL A 274 -2.59 -9.31 11.45
C VAL A 274 -2.07 -8.09 12.21
N PRO A 275 -1.65 -8.28 13.48
CA PRO A 275 -1.09 -7.19 14.26
C PRO A 275 0.25 -6.76 13.65
N TRP A 276 0.61 -5.50 13.81
CA TRP A 276 1.97 -5.05 13.53
C TRP A 276 2.94 -5.86 14.38
N ARG A 277 3.77 -6.68 13.74
CA ARG A 277 4.90 -7.37 14.37
C ARG A 277 6.19 -6.70 13.94
N GLY A 278 6.35 -5.42 14.29
CA GLY A 278 7.67 -4.81 14.26
C GLY A 278 8.47 -5.33 15.45
N ASP A 279 9.45 -6.19 15.20
CA ASP A 279 10.58 -6.25 16.13
C ASP A 279 11.15 -4.83 16.24
N LYS A 280 11.32 -4.37 17.49
CA LYS A 280 11.74 -3.02 17.90
C LYS A 280 12.50 -2.26 16.80
N GLY A 281 11.79 -1.46 16.00
CA GLY A 281 12.36 -0.56 15.00
C GLY A 281 12.15 -0.92 13.53
N GLN A 282 11.38 -1.95 13.16
CA GLN A 282 10.98 -2.14 11.76
C GLN A 282 9.72 -1.34 11.40
N THR A 283 9.85 -0.45 10.42
CA THR A 283 8.73 0.19 9.71
C THR A 283 7.82 -0.87 9.08
N LEU A 284 6.57 -0.50 8.80
CA LEU A 284 5.64 -1.24 7.97
C LEU A 284 6.34 -1.75 6.71
N SER A 285 6.68 -3.03 6.71
CA SER A 285 7.39 -3.63 5.60
C SER A 285 6.40 -4.07 4.54
N ALA A 286 6.81 -3.97 3.28
CA ALA A 286 6.08 -4.54 2.16
C ALA A 286 5.74 -6.02 2.40
N ASP A 287 6.63 -6.76 3.09
CA ASP A 287 6.41 -8.15 3.47
C ASP A 287 5.24 -8.35 4.44
N GLY A 288 5.00 -7.40 5.35
CA GLY A 288 3.90 -7.43 6.31
C GLY A 288 2.55 -7.33 5.61
N ILE A 289 2.35 -6.30 4.78
CA ILE A 289 1.10 -6.18 4.02
C ILE A 289 1.03 -7.18 2.89
N LEU A 290 2.14 -7.62 2.30
CA LEU A 290 2.12 -8.74 1.36
C LEU A 290 1.57 -9.97 2.08
N LYS A 291 2.06 -10.30 3.28
CA LYS A 291 1.50 -11.38 4.08
C LYS A 291 0.00 -11.20 4.36
N CYS A 292 -0.48 -9.99 4.59
CA CYS A 292 -1.91 -9.70 4.66
C CYS A 292 -2.60 -10.08 3.35
N VAL A 293 -2.16 -9.49 2.24
CA VAL A 293 -2.66 -9.79 0.89
C VAL A 293 -2.69 -11.31 0.62
N LEU A 294 -1.68 -12.08 1.06
CA LEU A 294 -1.66 -13.54 0.93
C LEU A 294 -2.55 -14.27 1.96
N GLY A 295 -2.66 -13.77 3.20
CA GLY A 295 -3.32 -14.40 4.34
C GLY A 295 -4.81 -14.60 4.14
N ALA A 296 -5.53 -13.54 3.71
CA ALA A 296 -6.96 -13.69 3.41
C ALA A 296 -7.23 -14.66 2.25
N VAL A 297 -6.28 -14.81 1.33
CA VAL A 297 -6.43 -15.67 0.17
C VAL A 297 -6.00 -17.12 0.46
N ASN A 298 -5.08 -17.32 1.40
CA ASN A 298 -4.63 -18.66 1.79
C ASN A 298 -5.76 -19.55 2.35
N ARG A 299 -6.89 -18.98 2.83
CA ARG A 299 -8.08 -19.78 3.19
C ARG A 299 -8.62 -20.63 2.03
N LYS A 300 -8.40 -20.24 0.77
CA LYS A 300 -8.69 -21.06 -0.43
C LYS A 300 -7.71 -22.23 -0.55
N TYR A 301 -6.42 -22.00 -0.27
CA TYR A 301 -5.35 -23.00 -0.42
C TYR A 301 -5.21 -23.94 0.79
N ASP A 302 -5.50 -23.50 2.02
CA ASP A 302 -5.57 -24.35 3.21
C ASP A 302 -6.64 -25.45 3.09
N LYS A 303 -7.67 -25.24 2.24
CA LYS A 303 -8.64 -26.29 1.88
C LYS A 303 -8.18 -27.17 0.71
N CYS A 304 -7.35 -26.66 -0.19
CA CYS A 304 -6.79 -27.43 -1.31
C CYS A 304 -5.62 -28.33 -0.90
N ASN A 305 -4.89 -28.02 0.17
CA ASN A 305 -3.79 -28.83 0.68
C ASN A 305 -4.19 -29.86 1.76
N ALA A 306 -5.49 -30.17 1.90
CA ALA A 306 -5.95 -31.33 2.67
C ALA A 306 -5.61 -32.69 2.00
N PHE A 307 -4.91 -32.71 0.86
CA PHE A 307 -4.30 -33.90 0.27
C PHE A 307 -2.97 -33.57 -0.45
N ARG A 308 -1.86 -33.47 0.31
CA ARG A 308 -0.60 -34.19 0.06
C ARG A 308 0.51 -33.76 1.01
#